data_AF-A0A3Q7XN13-F1
#
_entry.id   AF-A0A3Q7XN13-F1
#
_cell.length_a   1.000
_cell.length_b   1.000
_cell.length_c   1.000
_cell.angle_alpha   90.00
_cell.angle_beta   90.00
_cell.angle_gamma   90.00
#
_symmetry.space_group_name_H-M   'P 1'
#
loop_
_entity.id
_entity.type
_entity.pdbx_description
1 polymer ?
#
loop_
_entity_poly.entity_id
_entity_poly.type
_entity_poly.pdbx_seq_one_letter_code
_entity_poly.pdbx_strand_id
1 'polypeptide(L)'
;MAKHITKSFYFFVILASIAAMVLMVEGNVCSKIYQRCDDINCDEHCKSVYGKSNIGYICDTYNSCTCFFEQDASSKDTCYVGMGFCFGSCDLACCQAKCAQTLKNGFGDCFPNFGTKDRCICAYNS
;
A
#
# COMPACT_ATOMS: atom_id res chain seq x y z
N MET A 1 5.80 42.77 10.50
CA MET A 1 5.98 41.59 11.38
C MET A 1 5.85 40.36 10.49
N ALA A 2 6.98 39.69 10.20
CA ALA A 2 7.08 38.67 9.17
C ALA A 2 6.32 37.39 9.57
N LYS A 3 5.48 36.87 8.65
CA LYS A 3 4.72 35.64 8.79
C LYS A 3 5.66 34.44 8.85
N HIS A 4 6.08 34.04 10.05
CA HIS A 4 6.93 32.86 10.30
C HIS A 4 6.11 31.56 10.45
N ILE A 5 5.11 31.35 9.59
CA ILE A 5 4.27 30.14 9.61
C ILE A 5 4.42 29.42 8.27
N THR A 6 5.57 28.80 7.98
CA THR A 6 5.69 28.06 6.71
C THR A 6 6.77 26.98 6.62
N LYS A 7 7.39 26.55 7.73
CA LYS A 7 8.33 25.41 7.70
C LYS A 7 7.96 24.26 8.63
N SER A 8 7.38 24.57 9.79
CA SER A 8 6.96 23.55 10.76
C SER A 8 5.74 22.75 10.28
N PHE A 9 4.77 23.39 9.62
CA PHE A 9 3.58 22.71 9.08
C PHE A 9 3.93 21.64 8.03
N TYR A 10 4.86 21.91 7.11
CA TYR A 10 5.32 20.91 6.14
C TYR A 10 6.00 19.72 6.83
N PHE A 11 6.75 19.98 7.90
CA PHE A 11 7.39 18.92 8.69
C PHE A 11 6.34 18.03 9.38
N PHE A 12 5.26 18.61 9.91
CA PHE A 12 4.14 17.86 10.48
C PHE A 12 3.36 17.04 9.44
N VAL A 13 3.17 17.55 8.22
CA VAL A 13 2.50 16.80 7.14
C VAL A 13 3.35 15.59 6.71
N ILE A 14 4.67 15.74 6.62
CA ILE A 14 5.59 14.64 6.28
C ILE A 14 5.63 13.60 7.42
N LEU A 15 5.63 14.05 8.68
CA LEU A 15 5.56 13.14 9.83
C LEU A 15 4.23 12.38 9.89
N ALA A 16 3.11 13.01 9.54
CA ALA A 16 1.80 12.37 9.50
C ALA A 16 1.71 11.30 8.41
N SER A 17 2.31 11.53 7.23
CA SER A 17 2.36 10.52 6.17
C SER A 17 3.29 9.35 6.49
N ILE A 18 4.41 9.59 7.21
CA ILE A 18 5.26 8.51 7.74
C ILE A 18 4.52 7.74 8.85
N ALA A 19 3.79 8.43 9.73
CA ALA A 19 3.00 7.79 10.78
C ALA A 19 1.88 6.91 10.21
N ALA A 20 1.25 7.29 9.09
CA ALA A 20 0.28 6.44 8.40
C ALA A 20 0.91 5.13 7.89
N MET A 21 2.20 5.13 7.51
CA MET A 21 2.93 3.91 7.16
C MET A 21 3.25 3.05 8.39
N VAL A 22 3.47 3.67 9.56
CA VAL A 22 3.71 2.99 10.84
C VAL A 22 2.40 2.48 11.48
N LEU A 23 1.24 3.06 11.14
CA LEU A 23 -0.07 2.60 11.62
C LEU A 23 -0.56 1.30 10.97
N MET A 24 0.16 0.76 9.97
CA MET A 24 -0.02 -0.64 9.54
C MET A 24 0.34 -1.67 10.63
N VAL A 25 0.68 -1.21 11.85
CA VAL A 25 0.97 -2.02 13.04
C VAL A 25 -0.27 -2.16 13.96
N GLU A 26 -1.37 -1.44 13.71
CA GLU A 26 -2.67 -1.77 14.32
C GLU A 26 -3.26 -2.97 13.55
N GLY A 27 -3.15 -4.15 14.15
CA GLY A 27 -3.19 -5.49 13.52
C GLY A 27 -4.49 -5.96 12.86
N ASN A 28 -5.30 -5.04 12.33
CA ASN A 28 -6.49 -5.36 11.54
C ASN A 28 -6.50 -4.63 10.19
N VAL A 29 -5.44 -3.90 9.79
CA VAL A 29 -5.45 -3.20 8.49
C VAL A 29 -4.89 -4.09 7.38
N CYS A 30 -5.75 -4.45 6.44
CA CYS A 30 -5.41 -5.26 5.27
C CYS A 30 -5.48 -4.43 3.99
N SER A 31 -4.85 -4.94 2.94
CA SER A 31 -4.88 -4.34 1.61
C SER A 31 -5.13 -5.38 0.53
N LYS A 32 -5.78 -4.97 -0.55
CA LYS A 32 -5.92 -5.79 -1.78
C LYS A 32 -5.74 -4.92 -3.00
N ILE A 33 -5.00 -5.47 -3.97
CA ILE A 33 -4.75 -4.86 -5.28
C ILE A 33 -5.84 -5.34 -6.25
N TYR A 34 -6.41 -4.40 -6.98
CA TYR A 34 -7.49 -4.59 -7.95
C TYR A 34 -7.02 -4.16 -9.36
N GLN A 35 -7.98 -3.79 -10.21
CA GLN A 35 -7.74 -3.35 -11.57
C GLN A 35 -7.02 -2.00 -11.64
N ARG A 36 -6.79 -1.52 -12.86
CA ARG A 36 -6.14 -0.24 -13.06
C ARG A 36 -7.08 0.90 -12.72
N CYS A 37 -6.57 1.99 -12.19
CA CYS A 37 -7.40 3.15 -11.87
C CYS A 37 -7.96 3.88 -13.09
N ASP A 38 -7.37 3.68 -14.27
CA ASP A 38 -7.96 4.18 -15.52
C ASP A 38 -9.12 3.30 -16.02
N ASP A 39 -9.20 2.05 -15.56
CA ASP A 39 -10.26 1.10 -15.94
C ASP A 39 -11.46 1.17 -14.97
N ILE A 40 -11.22 1.56 -13.71
CA ILE A 40 -12.24 1.63 -12.66
C ILE A 40 -12.11 2.89 -11.79
N ASN A 41 -13.24 3.41 -11.29
CA ASN A 41 -13.22 4.37 -10.19
C ASN A 41 -12.82 3.65 -8.90
N CYS A 42 -11.53 3.71 -8.55
CA CYS A 42 -10.96 2.98 -7.42
C CYS A 42 -11.65 3.32 -6.07
N ASP A 43 -12.02 4.58 -5.86
CA ASP A 43 -12.74 5.00 -4.64
C ASP A 43 -14.09 4.30 -4.51
N GLU A 44 -14.91 4.40 -5.57
CA GLU A 44 -16.24 3.78 -5.62
C GLU A 44 -16.14 2.25 -5.51
N HIS A 45 -15.13 1.66 -6.16
CA HIS A 45 -14.88 0.23 -6.08
C HIS A 45 -14.56 -0.20 -4.64
N CYS A 46 -13.60 0.43 -3.98
CA CYS A 46 -13.21 0.08 -2.60
C CYS A 46 -14.37 0.28 -1.63
N LYS A 47 -15.12 1.38 -1.75
CA LYS A 47 -16.34 1.62 -0.96
C LYS A 47 -17.42 0.57 -1.21
N SER A 48 -17.61 0.15 -2.47
CA SER A 48 -18.59 -0.88 -2.81
C SER A 48 -18.21 -2.25 -2.28
N VAL A 49 -16.93 -2.61 -2.27
CA VAL A 49 -16.45 -3.93 -1.83
C VAL A 49 -16.41 -4.04 -0.31
N TYR A 50 -15.91 -3.01 0.38
CA TYR A 50 -15.64 -3.07 1.82
C TYR A 50 -16.64 -2.30 2.69
N GLY A 51 -17.47 -1.44 2.09
CA GLY A 51 -18.50 -0.69 2.80
C GLY A 51 -17.93 0.08 3.99
N LYS A 52 -18.39 -0.26 5.20
CA LYS A 52 -17.95 0.39 6.45
C LYS A 52 -16.53 0.04 6.85
N SER A 53 -16.00 -1.10 6.40
CA SER A 53 -14.62 -1.51 6.66
C SER A 53 -13.62 -0.83 5.74
N ASN A 54 -14.07 -0.05 4.75
CA ASN A 54 -13.17 0.69 3.86
C ASN A 54 -12.44 1.80 4.63
N ILE A 55 -11.11 1.72 4.67
CA ILE A 55 -10.25 2.75 5.25
C ILE A 55 -9.85 3.76 4.17
N GLY A 56 -9.65 3.30 2.95
CA GLY A 56 -9.28 4.15 1.84
C GLY A 56 -8.76 3.39 0.64
N TYR A 57 -8.19 4.13 -0.30
CA TYR A 57 -7.62 3.58 -1.52
C TYR A 57 -6.37 4.36 -1.93
N ILE A 58 -5.55 3.74 -2.78
CA ILE A 58 -4.49 4.40 -3.51
C ILE A 58 -4.48 3.93 -4.95
N CYS A 59 -4.25 4.87 -5.86
CA CYS A 59 -3.81 4.58 -7.21
C CYS A 59 -2.29 4.76 -7.24
N ASP A 60 -1.56 3.65 -7.31
CA ASP A 60 -0.11 3.70 -7.31
C ASP A 60 0.44 4.37 -8.59
N THR A 61 1.74 4.65 -8.62
CA THR A 61 2.40 5.28 -9.79
C THR A 61 2.34 4.42 -11.06
N TYR A 62 1.87 3.18 -10.95
CA TYR A 62 1.68 2.25 -12.06
C TYR A 62 0.20 2.01 -12.33
N ASN A 63 -0.64 2.91 -11.83
CA ASN A 63 -2.05 2.93 -12.08
C ASN A 63 -2.77 1.67 -11.56
N SER A 64 -2.30 1.00 -10.51
CA SER A 64 -3.09 -0.03 -9.83
C SER A 64 -3.89 0.55 -8.68
N CYS A 65 -5.16 0.17 -8.65
CA CYS A 65 -6.04 0.41 -7.52
C CYS A 65 -5.70 -0.54 -6.38
N THR A 66 -5.38 0.00 -5.21
CA THR A 66 -5.24 -0.78 -3.98
C THR A 66 -6.23 -0.25 -2.96
N CYS A 67 -7.06 -1.13 -2.40
CA CYS A 67 -7.98 -0.80 -1.33
C CYS A 67 -7.37 -1.17 0.02
N PHE A 68 -7.56 -0.31 1.02
CA PHE A 68 -7.21 -0.56 2.41
C PHE A 68 -8.49 -0.72 3.22
N PHE A 69 -8.53 -1.74 4.07
CA PHE A 69 -9.74 -2.07 4.82
C PHE A 69 -9.41 -2.69 6.18
N GLU A 70 -10.33 -2.50 7.12
CA GLU A 70 -10.31 -3.23 8.38
C GLU A 70 -10.73 -4.67 8.13
N GLN A 71 -9.78 -5.58 8.31
CA GLN A 71 -9.98 -7.00 8.31
C GLN A 71 -10.40 -7.47 9.71
N ASP A 72 -11.35 -8.38 9.77
CA ASP A 72 -11.75 -9.01 11.03
C ASP A 72 -10.54 -9.73 11.64
N ALA A 73 -10.30 -9.55 12.95
CA ALA A 73 -9.18 -10.14 13.66
C ALA A 73 -9.13 -11.69 13.61
N SER A 74 -10.27 -12.33 13.31
CA SER A 74 -10.35 -13.79 13.10
C SER A 74 -10.07 -14.23 11.67
N SER A 75 -9.98 -13.29 10.72
CA SER A 75 -9.71 -13.57 9.32
C SER A 75 -8.29 -14.10 9.15
N LYS A 76 -8.15 -15.03 8.21
CA LYS A 76 -6.86 -15.59 7.79
C LYS A 76 -6.52 -15.23 6.36
N ASP A 77 -7.26 -14.29 5.76
CA ASP A 77 -7.01 -13.93 4.38
C ASP A 77 -5.69 -13.17 4.28
N THR A 78 -4.92 -13.51 3.26
CA THR A 78 -3.68 -12.83 2.94
C THR A 78 -3.97 -11.46 2.34
N CYS A 79 -3.25 -10.47 2.83
CA CYS A 79 -3.23 -9.10 2.36
C CYS A 79 -2.16 -8.92 1.30
N TYR A 80 -2.41 -8.03 0.35
CA TYR A 80 -1.53 -7.74 -0.77
C TYR A 80 -1.33 -6.25 -0.94
N VAL A 81 -0.05 -5.83 -0.96
CA VAL A 81 0.34 -4.44 -1.20
C VAL A 81 1.48 -4.36 -2.21
N GLY A 82 1.43 -3.37 -3.10
CA GLY A 82 2.54 -3.06 -4.00
C GLY A 82 3.64 -2.29 -3.29
N MET A 83 4.89 -2.73 -3.41
CA MET A 83 6.08 -2.08 -2.83
C MET A 83 7.02 -1.46 -3.87
N GLY A 84 6.56 -1.29 -5.11
CA GLY A 84 7.32 -0.66 -6.19
C GLY A 84 7.67 -1.61 -7.33
N PHE A 85 8.77 -1.35 -8.01
CA PHE A 85 9.24 -2.15 -9.14
C PHE A 85 10.19 -3.27 -8.73
N CYS A 86 10.14 -4.36 -9.47
CA CYS A 86 11.20 -5.35 -9.60
C CYS A 86 12.03 -5.06 -10.86
N PHE A 87 12.87 -4.03 -10.80
CA PHE A 87 13.80 -3.71 -11.88
C PHE A 87 15.04 -2.97 -11.36
N GLY A 88 16.17 -3.14 -12.04
CA GLY A 88 17.42 -2.44 -11.73
C GLY A 88 17.95 -2.82 -10.36
N SER A 89 17.94 -1.87 -9.41
CA SER A 89 18.47 -2.04 -8.06
C SER A 89 17.58 -2.87 -7.13
N CYS A 90 16.38 -3.25 -7.58
CA CYS A 90 15.51 -4.14 -6.83
C CYS A 90 15.07 -5.31 -7.69
N ASP A 91 15.72 -6.46 -7.51
CA ASP A 91 15.32 -7.74 -8.08
C ASP A 91 14.41 -8.51 -7.09
N LEU A 92 14.16 -9.79 -7.36
CA LEU A 92 13.36 -10.65 -6.49
C LEU A 92 13.89 -10.69 -5.05
N ALA A 93 15.21 -10.80 -4.86
CA ALA A 93 15.81 -10.87 -3.54
C ALA A 93 15.62 -9.55 -2.77
N CYS A 94 15.78 -8.41 -3.46
CA CYS A 94 15.45 -7.11 -2.88
C CYS A 94 13.97 -6.99 -2.51
N CYS A 95 13.06 -7.43 -3.38
CA CYS A 95 11.62 -7.39 -3.10
C CYS A 95 11.26 -8.22 -1.86
N GLN A 96 11.76 -9.46 -1.79
CA GLN A 96 11.58 -10.34 -0.63
C GLN A 96 12.10 -9.69 0.65
N ALA A 97 13.32 -9.15 0.62
CA ALA A 97 13.92 -8.48 1.77
C ALA A 97 13.10 -7.26 2.20
N LYS A 98 12.63 -6.44 1.25
CA LYS A 98 11.81 -5.26 1.52
C LYS A 98 10.48 -5.64 2.18
N CYS A 99 9.80 -6.65 1.66
CA CYS A 99 8.54 -7.14 2.23
C CYS A 99 8.74 -7.68 3.65
N ALA A 100 9.76 -8.52 3.86
CA ALA A 100 10.06 -9.10 5.17
C ALA A 100 10.48 -8.06 6.22
N GLN A 101 11.12 -6.96 5.80
CA GLN A 101 11.52 -5.86 6.68
C GLN A 101 10.37 -4.91 7.03
N THR A 102 9.40 -4.75 6.12
CA THR A 102 8.33 -3.75 6.25
C THR A 102 7.06 -4.34 6.87
N LEU A 103 6.75 -5.60 6.55
CA LEU A 103 5.50 -6.25 6.93
C LEU A 103 5.81 -7.48 7.79
N LYS A 104 5.06 -7.64 8.88
CA LYS A 104 5.19 -8.81 9.76
C LYS A 104 4.82 -10.07 8.97
N ASN A 105 5.75 -11.03 8.91
CA ASN A 105 5.62 -12.23 8.08
C ASN A 105 5.39 -11.92 6.58
N GLY A 106 5.84 -10.74 6.13
CA GLY A 106 5.72 -10.32 4.75
C GLY A 106 6.60 -11.17 3.83
N PHE A 107 6.02 -11.65 2.73
CA PHE A 107 6.72 -12.33 1.66
C PHE A 107 6.56 -11.54 0.36
N GLY A 108 7.65 -11.33 -0.37
CA GLY A 108 7.67 -10.56 -1.61
C GLY A 108 7.84 -11.42 -2.85
N ASP A 109 7.17 -11.04 -3.93
CA ASP A 109 7.42 -11.60 -5.26
C ASP A 109 7.34 -10.54 -6.35
N CYS A 110 7.99 -10.82 -7.48
CA CYS A 110 8.01 -9.97 -8.65
C CYS A 110 6.95 -10.45 -9.64
N PHE A 111 5.80 -9.77 -9.64
CA PHE A 111 4.71 -10.10 -10.54
C PHE A 111 4.91 -9.44 -11.91
N PRO A 112 4.82 -10.23 -13.01
CA PRO A 112 4.90 -9.70 -14.36
C PRO A 112 3.82 -8.65 -14.60
N ASN A 113 4.20 -7.50 -15.15
CA ASN A 113 3.24 -6.48 -15.56
C ASN A 113 3.37 -6.20 -17.06
N PHE A 114 2.46 -6.78 -17.86
CA PHE A 114 2.48 -6.70 -19.33
C PHE A 114 2.57 -5.25 -19.83
N GLY A 115 3.58 -4.98 -20.67
CA GLY A 115 3.83 -3.66 -21.25
C GLY A 115 4.59 -2.69 -20.34
N THR A 116 4.96 -3.08 -19.12
CA THR A 116 5.77 -2.26 -18.19
C THR A 116 6.78 -3.12 -17.43
N LYS A 117 7.38 -2.59 -16.35
CA LYS A 117 8.30 -3.35 -15.49
C LYS A 117 7.53 -4.18 -14.47
N ASP A 118 8.08 -5.34 -14.12
CA ASP A 118 7.56 -6.22 -13.09
C ASP A 118 7.43 -5.46 -11.76
N ARG A 119 6.45 -5.87 -10.95
CA ARG A 119 6.13 -5.20 -9.69
C ARG A 119 6.48 -6.05 -8.51
N CYS A 120 7.04 -5.43 -7.49
CA CYS A 120 7.21 -6.05 -6.20
C CYS A 120 5.87 -6.03 -5.46
N ILE A 121 5.27 -7.19 -5.25
CA ILE A 121 4.04 -7.37 -4.47
C ILE A 121 4.39 -8.10 -3.18
N CYS A 122 3.96 -7.56 -2.05
CA CYS A 122 4.08 -8.22 -0.76
C CYS A 122 2.77 -8.88 -0.35
N ALA A 123 2.83 -10.16 -0.04
CA ALA A 123 1.83 -10.89 0.71
C ALA A 123 2.12 -10.79 2.21
N TYR A 124 1.13 -10.52 3.05
CA TYR A 124 1.27 -10.50 4.50
C TYR A 124 -0.04 -10.87 5.21
N ASN A 125 0.03 -11.18 6.50
CA ASN A 125 -1.16 -11.31 7.33
C ASN A 125 -1.23 -10.07 8.22
N SER A 126 -2.39 -9.40 8.27
CA SER A 126 -2.61 -8.26 9.16
C SER A 126 -2.60 -8.68 10.63
#